data_AF-A0A932WRK9-F1
#
_entry.id   AF-A0A932WRK9-F1
#
_cell.length_a   1.000
_cell.length_b   1.000
_cell.length_c   1.000
_cell.angle_alpha   90.00
_cell.angle_beta   90.00
_cell.angle_gamma   90.00
#
_symmetry.space_group_name_H-M   'P 1'
#
loop_
_entity.id
_entity.type
_entity.pdbx_description
1 polymer ?
#
loop_
_entity_poly.entity_id
_entity_poly.type
_entity_poly.pdbx_seq_one_letter_code
_entity_poly.pdbx_strand_id
1 'polypeptide(L)'
;MSPEKIPRRSGEIYTDILYQGLLAIRATEDLTYARALADHLHNLPHLIQNLEHAGLHDYYWRAERSSFLQDVTPEQARIFESLWQELEAARQIETRIP
;
A
#
# COMPACT_ATOMS: atom_id res chain seq x y z
N MET A 1 -23.03 16.51 -13.28
CA MET A 1 -22.12 16.55 -12.12
C MET A 1 -21.94 15.12 -11.66
N SER A 2 -20.75 14.55 -11.83
CA SER A 2 -20.45 13.26 -11.19
C SER A 2 -20.44 13.47 -9.68
N PRO A 3 -21.04 12.58 -8.87
CA PRO A 3 -20.94 12.68 -7.42
C PRO A 3 -19.45 12.65 -7.07
N GLU A 4 -19.02 13.68 -6.34
CA GLU A 4 -17.66 13.81 -5.83
C GLU A 4 -17.39 12.54 -5.00
N LYS A 5 -16.51 11.66 -5.49
CA LYS A 5 -16.20 10.41 -4.79
C LYS A 5 -15.61 10.79 -3.44
N ILE A 6 -16.29 10.38 -2.36
CA ILE A 6 -15.77 10.51 -1.00
C ILE A 6 -14.39 9.82 -0.99
N PRO A 7 -13.31 10.53 -0.62
CA PRO A 7 -11.98 9.94 -0.54
C PRO A 7 -12.00 8.76 0.44
N ARG A 8 -11.43 7.64 0.01
CA ARG A 8 -11.30 6.45 0.85
C ARG A 8 -10.34 6.72 2.00
N ARG A 9 -10.58 6.09 3.15
CA ARG A 9 -9.66 6.19 4.30
C ARG A 9 -8.40 5.38 4.04
N SER A 10 -7.26 5.83 4.56
CA SER A 10 -5.97 5.13 4.39
C SER A 10 -6.06 3.66 4.81
N GLY A 11 -6.76 3.35 5.91
CA GLY A 11 -6.94 1.98 6.40
C GLY A 11 -7.61 1.02 5.41
N GLU A 12 -8.61 1.49 4.66
CA GLU A 12 -9.28 0.70 3.62
C GLU A 12 -8.31 0.42 2.46
N ILE A 13 -7.50 1.41 2.10
CA ILE A 13 -6.55 1.30 0.99
C ILE A 13 -5.39 0.36 1.35
N TYR A 14 -4.87 0.43 2.58
CA TYR A 14 -3.87 -0.54 3.07
C TYR A 14 -4.41 -1.96 3.11
N THR A 15 -5.68 -2.13 3.48
CA THR A 15 -6.34 -3.44 3.46
C THR A 15 -6.40 -4.00 2.04
N ASP A 16 -6.70 -3.16 1.05
CA ASP A 16 -6.68 -3.58 -0.37
C ASP A 16 -5.27 -3.92 -0.85
N ILE A 17 -4.25 -3.14 -0.47
CA ILE A 17 -2.84 -3.43 -0.81
C ILE A 17 -2.46 -4.81 -0.24
N LEU A 18 -2.79 -5.07 1.02
CA LEU A 18 -2.57 -6.35 1.66
C LEU A 18 -3.29 -7.49 0.93
N TYR A 19 -4.57 -7.30 0.61
CA TYR A 19 -5.37 -8.30 -0.09
C TYR A 19 -4.81 -8.62 -1.49
N GLN A 20 -4.53 -7.60 -2.31
CA GLN A 20 -3.99 -7.78 -3.66
C GLN A 20 -2.60 -8.43 -3.62
N GLY A 21 -1.76 -8.04 -2.67
CA GLY A 21 -0.45 -8.63 -2.50
C GLY A 21 -0.50 -10.11 -2.11
N LEU A 22 -1.41 -10.50 -1.19
CA LEU A 22 -1.62 -11.91 -0.84
C LEU A 22 -2.13 -12.73 -2.03
N LEU A 23 -3.03 -12.17 -2.86
CA LEU A 23 -3.46 -12.82 -4.09
C LEU A 23 -2.32 -12.99 -5.10
N ALA A 24 -1.48 -11.98 -5.26
CA ALA A 24 -0.33 -12.02 -6.16
C ALA A 24 0.71 -13.06 -5.70
N ILE A 25 1.01 -13.15 -4.40
CA ILE A 25 1.86 -14.20 -3.82
C ILE A 25 1.30 -15.58 -4.14
N ARG A 26 -0.02 -15.77 -3.97
CA ARG A 26 -0.66 -17.07 -4.23
C ARG A 26 -0.64 -17.46 -5.72
N ALA A 27 -0.66 -16.49 -6.62
CA ALA A 27 -0.79 -16.71 -8.06
C ALA A 27 0.55 -16.82 -8.79
N THR A 28 1.63 -16.29 -8.23
CA THR A 28 2.94 -16.26 -8.90
C THR A 28 3.74 -17.54 -8.70
N GLU A 29 4.47 -17.95 -9.72
CA GLU A 29 5.48 -19.02 -9.65
C GLU A 29 6.90 -18.45 -9.44
N ASP A 30 7.06 -17.13 -9.56
CA ASP A 30 8.34 -16.44 -9.33
C ASP A 30 8.57 -16.26 -7.82
N LEU A 31 9.42 -17.11 -7.25
CA LEU A 31 9.78 -17.08 -5.84
C LEU A 31 10.46 -15.77 -5.41
N THR A 32 11.17 -15.10 -6.32
CA THR A 32 11.81 -13.81 -6.00
C THR A 32 10.75 -12.75 -5.84
N TYR A 33 9.79 -12.69 -6.77
CA TYR A 33 8.66 -11.78 -6.67
C TYR A 33 7.75 -12.08 -5.47
N ALA A 34 7.47 -13.36 -5.18
CA ALA A 34 6.69 -13.74 -4.00
C ALA A 34 7.35 -13.28 -2.69
N ARG A 35 8.68 -13.36 -2.59
CA ARG A 35 9.43 -12.86 -1.42
C ARG A 35 9.37 -11.35 -1.33
N ALA A 36 9.62 -10.63 -2.43
CA ALA A 36 9.51 -9.18 -2.47
C ALA A 36 8.11 -8.69 -2.06
N LEU A 37 7.06 -9.40 -2.50
CA LEU A 37 5.68 -9.14 -2.04
C LEU A 37 5.53 -9.41 -0.54
N ALA A 38 6.02 -10.52 -0.02
CA ALA A 38 5.91 -10.81 1.42
C ALA A 38 6.61 -9.72 2.26
N ASP A 39 7.81 -9.32 1.86
CA ASP A 39 8.58 -8.25 2.49
C ASP A 39 7.89 -6.89 2.34
N HIS A 40 7.20 -6.62 1.24
CA HIS A 40 6.41 -5.41 1.08
C HIS A 40 5.21 -5.33 2.04
N LEU A 41 4.58 -6.46 2.33
CA LEU A 41 3.28 -6.51 3.01
C LEU A 41 3.38 -6.76 4.52
N HIS A 42 4.50 -7.28 5.01
CA HIS A 42 4.59 -7.85 6.36
C HIS A 42 4.21 -6.89 7.50
N ASN A 43 4.44 -5.58 7.33
CA ASN A 43 4.10 -4.58 8.34
C ASN A 43 2.69 -3.98 8.19
N LEU A 44 2.00 -4.22 7.07
CA LEU A 44 0.66 -3.69 6.84
C LEU A 44 -0.35 -4.09 7.92
N PRO A 45 -0.39 -5.33 8.44
CA PRO A 45 -1.30 -5.67 9.53
C PRO A 45 -1.09 -4.82 10.78
N HIS A 46 0.17 -4.57 11.15
CA HIS A 46 0.49 -3.72 12.30
C HIS A 46 0.10 -2.26 12.03
N LEU A 47 0.41 -1.75 10.83
CA LEU A 47 0.04 -0.40 10.42
C LEU A 47 -1.48 -0.20 10.47
N ILE A 48 -2.27 -1.13 9.90
CA ILE A 48 -3.74 -1.05 9.86
C ILE A 48 -4.36 -1.00 11.27
N GLN A 49 -3.74 -1.66 12.25
CA GLN A 49 -4.19 -1.63 13.64
C GLN A 49 -3.83 -0.33 14.38
N ASN A 50 -2.95 0.50 13.81
CA ASN A 50 -2.30 1.64 14.46
C ASN A 50 -2.29 2.86 13.52
N LEU A 51 -3.40 3.11 12.81
CA LEU A 51 -3.51 4.14 11.75
C LEU A 51 -3.35 5.58 12.25
N GLU A 52 -3.54 5.82 13.54
CA GLU A 52 -3.30 7.09 14.20
C GLU A 52 -1.79 7.42 14.30
N HIS A 53 -0.92 6.42 14.17
CA HIS A 53 0.51 6.59 14.24
C HIS A 53 1.08 7.03 12.88
N ALA A 54 1.10 8.35 12.63
CA ALA A 54 1.62 8.94 11.40
C ALA A 54 3.03 8.45 11.01
N GLY A 55 3.89 8.13 11.99
CA GLY A 55 5.22 7.57 11.74
C GLY A 55 5.21 6.21 11.02
N LEU A 56 4.20 5.36 11.26
CA LEU A 56 4.06 4.08 10.56
C LEU A 56 3.68 4.29 9.09
N HIS A 57 2.83 5.28 8.80
CA HIS A 57 2.48 5.65 7.44
C HIS A 57 3.73 6.16 6.70
N ASP A 58 4.49 7.06 7.30
CA ASP A 58 5.71 7.60 6.70
C ASP A 58 6.76 6.52 6.45
N TYR A 59 6.92 5.59 7.39
CA TYR A 59 7.81 4.46 7.24
C TYR A 59 7.41 3.58 6.04
N TYR A 60 6.14 3.16 5.96
CA TYR A 60 5.65 2.36 4.83
C TYR A 60 5.92 3.07 3.49
N TRP A 61 5.59 4.36 3.40
CA TRP A 61 5.67 5.09 2.13
C TRP A 61 7.10 5.36 1.67
N ARG A 62 7.99 5.73 2.60
CA ARG A 62 9.36 6.14 2.27
C ARG A 62 10.34 4.97 2.25
N ALA A 63 10.16 3.99 3.12
CA ALA A 63 11.05 2.85 3.25
C ALA A 63 10.49 1.63 2.50
N GLU A 64 9.38 1.06 2.97
CA GLU A 64 8.93 -0.26 2.50
C GLU A 64 8.49 -0.26 1.03
N ARG A 65 7.65 0.70 0.65
CA ARG A 65 7.23 0.88 -0.75
C ARG A 65 8.43 1.13 -1.66
N SER A 66 9.38 1.98 -1.23
CA SER A 66 10.57 2.28 -2.02
C SER A 66 11.47 1.06 -2.19
N SER A 67 11.66 0.26 -1.12
CA SER A 67 12.43 -0.99 -1.18
C SER A 67 11.77 -1.97 -2.14
N PHE A 68 10.46 -2.19 -2.03
CA PHE A 68 9.71 -3.06 -2.94
C PHE A 68 9.90 -2.65 -4.40
N LEU A 69 9.82 -1.35 -4.71
CA LEU A 69 10.05 -0.83 -6.07
C LEU A 69 11.48 -1.01 -6.60
N GLN A 70 12.47 -1.21 -5.72
CA GLN A 70 13.85 -1.55 -6.12
C GLN A 70 14.00 -3.04 -6.41
N ASP A 71 13.19 -3.88 -5.77
CA ASP A 71 13.29 -5.35 -5.84
C ASP A 71 12.44 -5.96 -6.96
N VAL A 72 11.52 -5.20 -7.57
CA VAL A 72 10.61 -5.69 -8.61
C VAL A 72 10.64 -4.85 -9.88
N THR A 73 10.17 -5.43 -10.98
CA THR A 73 9.99 -4.70 -12.25
C THR A 73 8.79 -3.74 -12.17
N PRO A 74 8.75 -2.69 -13.02
CA PRO A 74 7.59 -1.82 -13.09
C PRO A 74 6.28 -2.58 -13.36
N GLU A 75 6.30 -3.57 -14.26
CA GLU A 75 5.15 -4.43 -14.59
C GLU A 75 4.58 -5.13 -13.34
N GLN A 76 5.46 -5.69 -12.51
CA GLN A 76 5.12 -6.35 -11.25
C GLN A 76 4.56 -5.38 -10.20
N ALA A 77 4.98 -4.12 -10.21
CA ALA A 77 4.48 -3.10 -9.28
C ALA A 77 3.12 -2.50 -9.69
N ARG A 78 2.71 -2.64 -10.96
CA ARG A 78 1.47 -2.03 -11.49
C ARG A 78 0.21 -2.39 -10.73
N ILE A 79 0.17 -3.57 -10.11
CA ILE A 79 -0.99 -4.03 -9.31
C ILE A 79 -1.30 -3.09 -8.12
N PHE A 80 -0.34 -2.27 -7.69
CA PHE A 80 -0.50 -1.34 -6.57
C PHE A 80 -0.55 0.14 -6.99
N GLU A 81 -0.32 0.48 -8.26
CA GLU A 81 -0.18 1.89 -8.69
C GLU A 81 -1.41 2.74 -8.36
N SER A 82 -2.62 2.26 -8.68
CA SER A 82 -3.85 2.99 -8.37
C SER A 82 -4.07 3.10 -6.86
N LEU A 83 -3.76 2.04 -6.11
CA LEU A 83 -3.89 2.03 -4.65
C LEU A 83 -2.91 3.01 -3.99
N TRP A 84 -1.67 3.10 -4.48
CA TRP A 84 -0.71 4.09 -3.97
C TRP A 84 -1.12 5.53 -4.31
N GLN A 85 -1.72 5.77 -5.49
CA GLN A 85 -2.26 7.08 -5.82
C GLN A 85 -3.43 7.47 -4.90
N GLU A 86 -4.35 6.53 -4.66
CA GLU A 86 -5.45 6.72 -3.70
C GLU A 86 -4.90 6.97 -2.28
N LEU A 87 -3.89 6.21 -1.87
CA LEU A 87 -3.28 6.33 -0.53
C LEU A 87 -2.61 7.69 -0.34
N GLU A 88 -1.86 8.18 -1.33
CA GLU A 88 -1.22 9.49 -1.24
C GLU A 88 -2.27 10.60 -1.11
N ALA A 89 -3.36 10.52 -1.87
CA ALA A 89 -4.47 11.47 -1.77
C ALA A 89 -5.14 11.41 -0.38
N ALA A 90 -5.41 10.21 0.15
CA ALA A 90 -6.00 10.02 1.46
C ALA A 90 -5.10 10.59 2.58
N ARG A 91 -3.79 10.31 2.53
CA ARG A 91 -2.80 10.84 3.48
C ARG A 91 -2.77 12.37 3.50
N GLN A 92 -2.84 13.02 2.34
CA GLN A 92 -2.84 14.49 2.27
C GLN A 92 -4.09 15.12 2.88
N ILE A 93 -5.21 14.40 2.89
CA ILE A 93 -6.46 14.84 3.52
C ILE A 93 -6.38 14.61 5.03
N GLU A 94 -6.01 13.40 5.44
CA GLU A 94 -5.95 13.00 6.85
C GLU A 94 -4.91 13.81 7.64
N THR A 95 -3.79 14.19 7.02
CA THR A 95 -2.76 15.04 7.66
C THR A 95 -3.13 16.52 7.76
N ARG A 96 -4.17 16.97 7.05
CA ARG A 96 -4.66 18.37 7.08
C ARG A 96 -5.77 18.60 8.11
N ILE A 97 -6.32 17.53 8.69
CA ILE A 97 -7.37 17.62 9.70
C ILE A 97 -6.69 17.51 11.08
N PRO A 98 -6.67 18.59 11.89
CA PRO A 98 -6.06 18.58 13.21
C PRO A 98 -6.81 17.71 14.22
#